data_AF-A0A9D9C0R9-F1
#
_entry.id   AF-A0A9D9C0R9-F1
#
_cell.length_a   1.000
_cell.length_b   1.000
_cell.length_c   1.000
_cell.angle_alpha   90.00
_cell.angle_beta   90.00
_cell.angle_gamma   90.00
#
_symmetry.space_group_name_H-M   'P 1'
#
loop_
_entity.id
_entity.type
_entity.pdbx_description
1 polymer ?
#
loop_
_entity_poly.entity_id
_entity_poly.type
_entity_poly.pdbx_seq_one_letter_code
_entity_poly.pdbx_strand_id
1 'polypeptide(L)' 'EIARKFGLAVLFFDTRCDKRGHYVSTIRLVAEDASALEFGEVTRRYAAMLEQSIHATPGAYLWSHNRWSLKKNELK' A
#
# COMPACT_ATOMS: atom_id res chain seq x y z
N GLU A 1 -2.95 9.23 9.72
CA GLU A 1 -3.76 9.98 8.74
C GLU A 1 -3.26 11.42 8.58
N ILE A 2 -1.98 11.55 8.20
CA ILE A 2 -1.37 12.86 7.96
C ILE A 2 -2.01 13.49 6.72
N ALA A 3 -2.18 12.70 5.66
CA ALA A 3 -2.85 13.15 4.44
C ALA A 3 -4.26 13.69 4.70
N ARG A 4 -5.09 12.99 5.50
CA ARG A 4 -6.45 13.48 5.85
C ARG A 4 -6.39 14.81 6.60
N LYS A 5 -5.50 14.92 7.60
CA LYS A 5 -5.38 16.13 8.43
C LYS A 5 -5.05 17.38 7.60
N PHE A 6 -4.31 17.21 6.51
CA PHE A 6 -3.83 18.30 5.66
C PHE A 6 -4.51 18.36 4.28
N GLY A 7 -5.53 17.52 4.02
CA GLY A 7 -6.21 17.46 2.71
C GLY A 7 -5.26 17.15 1.54
N LEU A 8 -4.27 16.29 1.77
CA LEU A 8 -3.26 15.99 0.76
C LEU A 8 -3.72 14.90 -0.20
N ALA A 9 -3.29 15.01 -1.45
CA ALA A 9 -3.37 13.93 -2.41
C ALA A 9 -2.49 12.75 -1.97
N VAL A 10 -2.99 11.54 -2.18
CA VAL A 10 -2.30 10.29 -1.85
C VAL A 10 -2.12 9.50 -3.13
N LEU A 11 -0.88 9.16 -3.43
CA LEU A 11 -0.47 8.39 -4.60
C LEU A 11 0.14 7.06 -4.15
N PHE A 12 -0.18 5.99 -4.87
CA PHE A 12 0.39 4.66 -4.70
C PHE A 12 1.40 4.40 -5.82
N PHE A 13 2.62 4.02 -5.46
CA PHE A 13 3.66 3.67 -6.40
C PHE A 13 3.70 2.14 -6.56
N ASP A 14 3.29 1.66 -7.73
CA ASP A 14 3.39 0.25 -8.09
C ASP A 14 4.64 0.04 -8.95
N THR A 15 5.72 -0.45 -8.34
CA THR A 15 6.99 -0.68 -9.05
C THR A 15 7.19 -2.16 -9.29
N ARG A 16 7.39 -2.53 -10.56
CA ARG A 16 7.69 -3.89 -10.99
C ARG A 16 9.02 -3.95 -11.75
N CYS A 17 9.67 -5.10 -11.69
CA CYS A 17 10.91 -5.39 -12.43
C CYS A 17 10.56 -6.28 -13.62
N ASP A 18 10.38 -5.69 -14.80
CA ASP A 18 9.99 -6.45 -16.01
C ASP A 18 11.15 -7.32 -16.52
N LYS A 19 12.39 -6.86 -16.34
CA LYS A 19 13.63 -7.60 -16.63
C LYS A 19 14.77 -7.06 -15.78
N ARG A 20 15.86 -7.83 -15.64
CA ARG A 20 17.02 -7.43 -14.84
C ARG A 20 17.50 -6.01 -15.22
N GLY A 21 17.54 -5.12 -14.23
CA GLY A 21 17.96 -3.72 -14.38
C GLY A 21 16.90 -2.79 -14.99
N HIS A 22 15.68 -3.24 -15.25
CA HIS A 22 14.61 -2.42 -15.80
C HIS A 22 13.38 -2.45 -14.89
N TYR A 23 13.10 -1.29 -14.30
CA TYR A 23 11.97 -1.09 -13.42
C TYR A 23 10.93 -0.22 -14.10
N VAL A 24 9.68 -0.63 -14.00
CA VAL A 24 8.52 0.14 -14.46
C VAL A 24 7.71 0.50 -13.23
N SER A 25 7.52 1.79 -13.01
CA SER A 25 6.70 2.30 -11.91
C SER A 25 5.42 2.90 -12.47
N THR A 26 4.28 2.41 -11.99
CA THR A 26 2.96 2.97 -12.28
C THR A 26 2.50 3.75 -11.06
N ILE A 27 2.22 5.04 -11.26
CA ILE A 27 1.65 5.89 -10.21
C ILE A 27 0.13 5.77 -10.30
N ARG A 28 -0.50 5.32 -9.22
CA ARG A 28 -1.96 5.22 -9.09
C ARG A 28 -2.46 6.21 -8.06
N LEU A 29 -3.59 6.84 -8.36
CA LEU A 29 -4.24 7.76 -7.44
C LEU A 29 -5.01 6.98 -6.38
N VAL A 30 -4.73 7.22 -5.09
CA VAL A 30 -5.47 6.64 -3.96
C VAL A 30 -6.59 7.58 -3.52
N ALA A 31 -6.28 8.88 -3.44
CA ALA A 31 -7.19 9.96 -3.11
C ALA A 31 -6.66 11.28 -3.66
N GLU A 32 -7.51 12.10 -4.29
CA GLU A 32 -7.14 13.48 -4.68
C GLU A 32 -7.14 14.40 -3.47
N ASP A 33 -8.14 14.25 -2.61
CA ASP A 33 -8.25 14.91 -1.33
C ASP A 33 -8.52 13.84 -0.26
N ALA A 34 -7.51 13.57 0.57
CA ALA A 34 -7.67 12.61 1.65
C ALA A 34 -8.62 13.12 2.75
N SER A 35 -8.88 14.43 2.89
CA SER A 35 -9.78 15.00 3.90
C SER A 35 -11.24 14.64 3.68
N ALA A 36 -11.63 14.41 2.42
CA ALA A 36 -12.97 13.98 2.03
C ALA A 36 -13.25 12.50 2.33
N LEU A 37 -12.26 11.73 2.79
CA LEU A 37 -12.39 10.30 3.05
C LEU A 37 -12.55 10.01 4.55
N GLU A 38 -13.31 8.96 4.84
CA GLU A 38 -13.51 8.48 6.21
C GLU A 38 -12.21 8.02 6.87
N PHE A 39 -12.24 7.96 8.20
CA PHE A 39 -11.13 7.41 8.96
C PHE A 39 -10.77 5.98 8.51
N GLY A 40 -9.48 5.77 8.27
CA GLY A 40 -8.94 4.50 7.79
C GLY A 40 -9.25 4.14 6.34
N GLU A 41 -10.04 4.93 5.60
CA GLU A 41 -10.42 4.62 4.22
C GLU A 41 -9.22 4.70 3.26
N VAL A 42 -8.35 5.72 3.41
CA VAL A 42 -7.09 5.82 2.65
C VAL A 42 -6.22 4.57 2.85
N THR A 43 -6.13 4.08 4.09
CA THR A 43 -5.35 2.89 4.43
C THR A 43 -5.96 1.63 3.81
N ARG A 44 -7.30 1.50 3.82
CA ARG A 44 -8.02 0.39 3.19
C ARG A 44 -7.77 0.36 1.68
N ARG A 45 -7.89 1.51 1.00
CA ARG A 45 -7.60 1.63 -0.44
C ARG A 45 -6.15 1.29 -0.77
N TYR A 46 -5.20 1.81 0.02
CA TYR A 46 -3.79 1.47 -0.10
C TYR A 46 -3.57 -0.05 0.04
N ALA A 47 -4.17 -0.68 1.04
CA ALA A 47 -4.04 -2.12 1.27
C ALA A 47 -4.60 -2.94 0.10
N ALA A 48 -5.76 -2.56 -0.45
CA ALA A 48 -6.35 -3.21 -1.62
C ALA A 48 -5.47 -3.08 -2.88
N MET A 49 -4.89 -1.90 -3.13
CA MET A 49 -3.97 -1.69 -4.26
C MET A 49 -2.66 -2.47 -4.08
N LEU A 50 -2.17 -2.57 -2.84
CA LEU A 50 -0.99 -3.37 -2.52
C LEU A 50 -1.28 -4.87 -2.74
N GLU A 51 -2.42 -5.36 -2.27
CA GLU A 51 -2.86 -6.74 -2.49
C GLU A 51 -2.93 -7.09 -3.97
N GLN A 52 -3.51 -6.22 -4.79
CA GLN A 52 -3.54 -6.39 -6.25
C GLN A 52 -2.13 -6.45 -6.87
N SER A 53 -1.22 -5.58 -6.44
CA SER A 53 0.18 -5.59 -6.91
C SER A 53 0.90 -6.89 -6.52
N ILE A 54 0.71 -7.37 -5.28
CA ILE A 54 1.27 -8.63 -4.81
C ILE A 54 0.71 -9.81 -5.61
N HIS A 55 -0.60 -9.86 -5.88
CA HIS A 55 -1.18 -10.91 -6.70
C HIS A 55 -0.67 -10.90 -8.14
N ALA A 56 -0.46 -9.71 -8.71
CA ALA A 56 0.08 -9.58 -10.06
C ALA A 56 1.55 -10.04 -10.14
N THR A 57 2.38 -9.72 -9.15
CA THR A 57 3.79 -10.12 -9.11
C THR A 57 4.21 -10.61 -7.72
N PRO A 58 3.86 -11.86 -7.32
CA PRO A 58 4.11 -12.34 -5.97
C PRO A 58 5.60 -12.34 -5.61
N GLY A 59 6.47 -12.66 -6.56
CA GLY A 59 7.92 -12.71 -6.34
C GLY A 59 8.58 -11.35 -6.06
N ALA A 60 7.89 -10.24 -6.34
CA ALA A 60 8.40 -8.89 -6.05
C ALA A 60 8.12 -8.45 -4.61
N TYR A 61 7.27 -9.15 -3.86
CA TYR A 61 6.94 -8.81 -2.48
C TYR A 61 7.99 -9.32 -1.49
N LEU A 62 8.20 -8.58 -0.40
CA LEU A 62 9.18 -8.89 0.64
C LEU A 62 8.61 -9.92 1.64
N TRP A 63 8.45 -11.17 1.20
CA TRP A 63 7.87 -12.26 2.02
C TRP A 63 8.65 -12.57 3.30
N SER A 64 9.91 -12.16 3.40
CA SER A 64 10.71 -12.29 4.64
C SER A 64 10.22 -11.38 5.77
N HIS A 65 9.39 -10.37 5.46
CA HIS A 65 8.86 -9.47 6.47
C HIS A 65 7.72 -10.13 7.26
N ASN A 66 7.91 -10.30 8.57
CA ASN A 66 6.88 -10.84 9.46
C ASN A 66 5.80 -9.80 9.78
N ARG A 67 4.99 -9.47 8.77
CA ARG A 67 3.97 -8.41 8.82
C ARG A 67 2.83 -8.71 9.82
N TRP A 68 2.53 -9.98 10.05
CA TRP A 68 1.39 -10.43 10.83
C TRP A 68 1.78 -11.01 12.19
N SER A 69 2.95 -10.61 12.71
CA SER A 69 3.40 -11.01 14.04
C SER A 69 2.46 -10.45 15.10
N LEU A 70 1.49 -11.26 15.53
CA LEU A 70 0.64 -10.94 16.66
C LEU A 70 1.49 -11.00 17.93
N LYS A 71 1.40 -9.96 18.77
CA LYS A 71 2.07 -9.99 20.08
C LYS A 71 1.41 -11.11 20.89
N LYS A 72 2.22 -12.02 21.45
CA LYS A 72 1.75 -13.14 22.30
C LYS A 72 0.81 -12.72 23.44
N ASN A 73 0.80 -11.43 23.82
CA ASN A 73 -0.03 -10.87 24.89
C ASN A 73 -1.47 -10.56 24.47
N GLU A 74 -1.81 -10.57 23.18
CA GLU A 74 -3.16 -10.28 22.66
C GLU A 74 -3.97 -11.57 22.38
N LEU A 75 -3.39 -12.74 22.67
CA LEU A 75 -4.00 -14.07 22.53
C LEU A 75 -4.46 -14.66 23.88
N LYS A 76 -4.65 -13.83 24.90
CA LYS A 76 -5.20 -14.23 26.21
C LYS A 76 -6.56 -13.60 26.45
#